data_AF-Q0I9A0-F1
#
_entry.id   AF-Q0I9A0-F1
#
_cell.length_a   1.000
_cell.length_b   1.000
_cell.length_c   1.000
_cell.angle_alpha   90.00
_cell.angle_beta   90.00
_cell.angle_gamma   90.00
#
_symmetry.space_group_name_H-M   'P 1'
#
loop_
_entity.id
_entity.type
_entity.pdbx_description
1 polymer ?
#
loop_
_entity_poly.entity_id
_entity_poly.type
_entity_poly.pdbx_seq_one_letter_code
_entity_poly.pdbx_strand_id
1 'polypeptide(L)'
;MQTNPNAVLRFWFHDCRPHQWFRRNADFDAVVWKRFGKLTASALKSELSHWEQNATGALALVLMMDQFTRQLWRDEPRAFAGDAQALSLTQKAVAEGWIAQEPAQVRRQFWLMPMLHSEELEVIVDAISFLERWSDPATVAVACRNKTLIQRFGRYPQRNAALGRPSTHEELRFLKDWNSRAKQKRCLSHACDQCSKQGPIQYRVKTAAQPNWRFACPSCLNNLQHQPGYQYGGTRKANRRKRQR
;
A
#
# COMPACT_ATOMS: atom_id res chain seq x y z
N MET A 1 -10.54 -20.22 -15.26
CA MET A 1 -10.13 -19.15 -14.33
C MET A 1 -9.76 -19.82 -13.02
N GLN A 2 -8.60 -19.52 -12.41
CA GLN A 2 -8.21 -20.18 -11.17
C GLN A 2 -9.04 -19.61 -10.00
N THR A 3 -10.02 -20.40 -9.54
CA THR A 3 -10.99 -20.08 -8.48
C THR A 3 -10.59 -20.75 -7.16
N ASN A 4 -9.33 -20.64 -6.75
CA ASN A 4 -8.86 -21.25 -5.50
C ASN A 4 -8.02 -20.26 -4.68
N PRO A 5 -7.86 -20.49 -3.36
CA PRO A 5 -7.11 -19.59 -2.48
C PRO A 5 -5.67 -19.37 -2.94
N ASN A 6 -5.00 -20.43 -3.37
CA ASN A 6 -3.59 -20.38 -3.78
C ASN A 6 -3.36 -19.45 -4.97
N ALA A 7 -4.32 -19.33 -5.89
CA ALA A 7 -4.22 -18.41 -7.00
C ALA A 7 -4.27 -16.95 -6.57
N VAL A 8 -5.10 -16.63 -5.56
CA VAL A 8 -5.19 -15.28 -4.97
C VAL A 8 -3.88 -14.95 -4.25
N LEU A 9 -3.40 -15.85 -3.39
CA LEU A 9 -2.16 -15.66 -2.64
C LEU A 9 -0.94 -15.57 -3.56
N ARG A 10 -0.86 -16.43 -4.58
CA ARG A 10 0.22 -16.40 -5.58
C ARG A 10 0.24 -15.07 -6.31
N PHE A 11 -0.92 -14.63 -6.80
CA PHE A 11 -1.01 -13.34 -7.46
C PHE A 11 -0.53 -12.20 -6.56
N TRP A 12 -1.01 -12.15 -5.33
CA TRP A 12 -0.72 -11.04 -4.44
C TRP A 12 0.73 -11.02 -3.93
N PHE A 13 1.27 -12.17 -3.52
CA PHE A 13 2.57 -12.25 -2.87
C PHE A 13 3.75 -12.55 -3.81
N HIS A 14 3.50 -13.13 -4.99
CA HIS A 14 4.56 -13.51 -5.93
C HIS A 14 4.50 -12.72 -7.24
N ASP A 15 3.31 -12.58 -7.84
CA ASP A 15 3.18 -11.88 -9.13
C ASP A 15 3.26 -10.35 -8.95
N CYS A 16 2.71 -9.81 -7.85
CA CYS A 16 2.73 -8.39 -7.56
C CYS A 16 4.06 -7.94 -6.92
N ARG A 17 4.48 -6.72 -7.24
CA ARG A 17 5.55 -6.01 -6.52
C ARG A 17 4.96 -5.25 -5.32
N PRO A 18 5.73 -5.07 -4.21
CA PRO A 18 5.23 -4.40 -3.01
C PRO A 18 4.60 -3.02 -3.24
N HIS A 19 5.14 -2.25 -4.19
CA HIS A 19 4.59 -0.94 -4.51
C HIS A 19 3.21 -1.00 -5.19
N GLN A 20 2.80 -2.14 -5.75
CA GLN A 20 1.50 -2.31 -6.41
C GLN A 20 0.36 -2.53 -5.41
N TRP A 21 0.66 -3.06 -4.22
CA TRP A 21 -0.36 -3.31 -3.18
C TRP A 21 -1.05 -2.02 -2.74
N PHE A 22 -0.27 -0.96 -2.50
CA PHE A 22 -0.77 0.28 -1.89
C PHE A 22 -0.95 1.45 -2.87
N ARG A 23 -0.37 1.38 -4.07
CA ARG A 23 -0.38 2.50 -5.01
C ARG A 23 -1.57 2.44 -5.94
N ARG A 24 -2.32 3.55 -6.03
CA ARG A 24 -3.33 3.75 -7.08
C ARG A 24 -2.72 3.66 -8.49
N ASN A 25 -3.18 2.70 -9.30
CA ASN A 25 -2.75 2.50 -10.68
C ASN A 25 -3.87 1.81 -11.49
N ALA A 26 -4.48 2.54 -12.43
CA ALA A 26 -5.61 2.07 -13.22
C ALA A 26 -5.31 0.80 -14.03
N ASP A 27 -4.10 0.65 -14.58
CA ASP A 27 -3.74 -0.53 -15.37
C ASP A 27 -3.67 -1.78 -14.48
N PHE A 28 -3.16 -1.62 -13.26
CA PHE A 28 -3.12 -2.69 -12.28
C PHE A 28 -4.51 -3.02 -11.73
N ASP A 29 -5.32 -2.01 -11.45
CA ASP A 29 -6.70 -2.17 -11.01
C ASP A 29 -7.51 -2.96 -12.06
N ALA A 30 -7.30 -2.70 -13.36
CA ALA A 30 -7.93 -3.44 -14.45
C ALA A 30 -7.50 -4.92 -14.50
N VAL A 31 -6.23 -5.23 -14.18
CA VAL A 31 -5.75 -6.62 -14.08
C VAL A 31 -6.44 -7.35 -12.92
N VAL A 32 -6.54 -6.69 -11.75
CA VAL A 32 -7.21 -7.25 -10.57
C VAL A 32 -8.69 -7.47 -10.87
N TRP A 33 -9.34 -6.51 -11.52
CA TRP A 33 -10.74 -6.62 -11.96
C TRP A 33 -10.97 -7.80 -12.90
N LYS A 34 -10.16 -7.92 -13.96
CA LYS A 34 -10.28 -9.00 -14.93
C LYS A 34 -10.05 -10.38 -14.31
N ARG A 35 -9.10 -10.51 -13.38
CA ARG A 35 -8.73 -11.80 -12.78
C ARG A 35 -9.63 -12.21 -11.62
N PHE A 36 -10.01 -11.27 -10.76
CA PHE A 36 -10.60 -11.58 -9.45
C PHE A 36 -11.93 -10.87 -9.20
N GLY A 37 -12.39 -9.95 -10.05
CA GLY A 37 -13.61 -9.17 -9.79
C GLY A 37 -14.85 -10.02 -9.49
N LYS A 38 -15.09 -11.09 -10.28
CA LYS A 38 -16.20 -12.03 -10.02
C LYS A 38 -16.02 -12.79 -8.70
N LEU A 39 -14.81 -13.28 -8.44
CA LEU A 39 -14.49 -14.05 -7.25
C LEU A 39 -14.60 -13.21 -5.96
N THR A 40 -14.12 -11.97 -6.00
CA THR A 40 -14.27 -11.01 -4.90
C THR A 40 -15.74 -10.65 -4.68
N ALA A 41 -16.54 -10.52 -5.72
CA ALA A 41 -17.99 -10.32 -5.57
C ALA A 41 -18.68 -11.52 -4.90
N SER A 42 -18.29 -12.76 -5.23
CA SER A 42 -18.77 -13.97 -4.54
C SER A 42 -18.30 -14.04 -3.08
N ALA A 43 -17.05 -13.67 -2.81
CA ALA A 43 -16.52 -13.58 -1.45
C ALA A 43 -17.36 -12.65 -0.57
N LEU A 44 -17.69 -11.45 -1.06
CA LEU A 44 -18.52 -10.48 -0.34
C LEU A 44 -19.94 -10.97 -0.02
N LYS A 45 -20.45 -11.92 -0.80
CA LYS A 45 -21.75 -12.58 -0.58
C LYS A 45 -21.65 -13.83 0.29
N SER A 46 -20.48 -14.11 0.86
CA SER A 46 -20.20 -15.31 1.67
C SER A 46 -20.35 -16.64 0.91
N GLU A 47 -20.37 -16.63 -0.43
CA GLU A 47 -20.45 -17.84 -1.27
C GLU A 47 -19.18 -18.72 -1.18
N LEU A 48 -18.10 -18.17 -0.60
CA LEU A 48 -16.81 -18.84 -0.40
C LEU A 48 -16.52 -19.17 1.08
N SER A 49 -17.54 -19.25 1.94
CA SER A 49 -17.39 -19.53 3.39
C SER A 49 -16.59 -20.80 3.70
N HIS A 50 -16.62 -21.81 2.83
CA HIS A 50 -15.79 -23.01 2.95
C HIS A 50 -14.27 -22.71 2.95
N TRP A 51 -13.81 -21.56 2.46
CA TRP A 51 -12.40 -21.14 2.54
C TRP A 51 -11.99 -20.72 3.96
N GLU A 52 -12.93 -20.41 4.83
CA GLU A 52 -12.66 -19.99 6.21
C GLU A 52 -12.22 -21.14 7.13
N GLN A 53 -12.18 -22.38 6.62
CA GLN A 53 -11.85 -23.58 7.38
C GLN A 53 -10.34 -23.74 7.64
N ASN A 54 -9.48 -23.01 6.93
CA ASN A 54 -8.04 -23.06 7.12
C ASN A 54 -7.39 -21.69 6.83
N ALA A 55 -6.16 -21.52 7.33
CA ALA A 55 -5.41 -20.26 7.21
C ALA A 55 -5.20 -19.79 5.76
N THR A 56 -4.99 -20.71 4.81
CA THR A 56 -4.71 -20.36 3.42
C THR A 56 -5.95 -19.77 2.74
N GLY A 57 -7.10 -20.44 2.90
CA GLY A 57 -8.38 -19.96 2.38
C GLY A 57 -8.81 -18.65 3.02
N ALA A 58 -8.70 -18.56 4.34
CA ALA A 58 -9.11 -17.38 5.08
C ALA A 58 -8.23 -16.14 4.75
N LEU A 59 -6.91 -16.28 4.61
CA LEU A 59 -6.07 -15.17 4.15
C LEU A 59 -6.43 -14.69 2.75
N ALA A 60 -6.78 -15.62 1.83
CA ALA A 60 -7.23 -15.25 0.50
C ALA A 60 -8.54 -14.45 0.55
N LEU A 61 -9.48 -14.82 1.44
CA LEU A 61 -10.70 -14.04 1.67
C LEU A 61 -10.38 -12.65 2.22
N VAL A 62 -9.50 -12.55 3.22
CA VAL A 62 -9.04 -11.26 3.77
C VAL A 62 -8.50 -10.36 2.67
N LEU A 63 -7.62 -10.86 1.79
CA LEU A 63 -7.12 -10.06 0.66
C LEU A 63 -8.23 -9.60 -0.29
N MET A 64 -9.19 -10.48 -0.60
CA MET A 64 -10.28 -10.10 -1.50
C MET A 64 -11.21 -9.05 -0.89
N MET A 65 -11.57 -9.23 0.38
CA MET A 65 -12.53 -8.39 1.11
C MET A 65 -11.93 -7.05 1.57
N ASP A 66 -10.62 -7.01 1.85
CA ASP A 66 -9.95 -5.81 2.36
C ASP A 66 -9.07 -5.11 1.33
N GLN A 67 -8.33 -5.84 0.49
CA GLN A 67 -7.40 -5.23 -0.47
C GLN A 67 -8.02 -5.07 -1.85
N PHE A 68 -8.62 -6.12 -2.40
CA PHE A 68 -9.10 -6.10 -3.78
C PHE A 68 -10.32 -5.20 -3.91
N THR A 69 -11.24 -5.21 -2.94
CA THR A 69 -12.38 -4.27 -2.91
C THR A 69 -11.96 -2.81 -3.11
N ARG A 70 -10.87 -2.39 -2.45
CA ARG A 70 -10.29 -1.04 -2.56
C ARG A 70 -9.62 -0.74 -3.90
N GLN A 71 -9.32 -1.76 -4.70
CA GLN A 71 -8.79 -1.64 -6.07
C GLN A 71 -9.92 -1.71 -7.11
N LEU A 72 -10.92 -2.56 -6.88
CA LEU A 72 -12.04 -2.80 -7.77
C LEU A 72 -13.05 -1.65 -7.79
N TRP A 73 -13.31 -1.03 -6.64
CA TRP A 73 -14.38 -0.03 -6.45
C TRP A 73 -13.84 1.27 -5.85
N ARG A 74 -12.73 1.79 -6.42
CA ARG A 74 -12.09 3.01 -5.91
C ARG A 74 -13.07 4.17 -5.82
N ASP A 75 -12.99 4.88 -4.70
CA ASP A 75 -13.81 6.06 -4.42
C ASP A 75 -15.33 5.77 -4.32
N GLU A 76 -15.73 4.48 -4.22
CA GLU A 76 -17.11 4.04 -4.01
C GLU A 76 -17.33 3.45 -2.61
N PRO A 77 -18.56 3.45 -2.07
CA PRO A 77 -18.85 2.80 -0.78
C PRO A 77 -18.49 1.32 -0.78
N ARG A 78 -18.62 0.67 -1.94
CA ARG A 78 -18.37 -0.78 -2.11
C ARG A 78 -16.91 -1.17 -1.86
N ALA A 79 -15.96 -0.25 -1.93
CA ALA A 79 -14.58 -0.50 -1.52
C ALA A 79 -14.43 -0.89 -0.04
N PHE A 80 -15.42 -0.59 0.79
CA PHE A 80 -15.42 -0.86 2.23
C PHE A 80 -16.40 -1.97 2.63
N ALA A 81 -17.11 -2.56 1.66
CA ALA A 81 -18.18 -3.53 1.92
C ALA A 81 -17.68 -4.84 2.59
N GLY A 82 -16.39 -5.14 2.45
CA GLY A 82 -15.77 -6.32 3.04
C GLY A 82 -15.09 -6.08 4.40
N ASP A 83 -15.01 -4.83 4.88
CA ASP A 83 -14.20 -4.46 6.05
C ASP A 83 -14.60 -5.27 7.30
N ALA A 84 -15.91 -5.41 7.57
CA ALA A 84 -16.40 -6.15 8.74
C ALA A 84 -16.12 -7.67 8.65
N GLN A 85 -16.33 -8.28 7.47
CA GLN A 85 -16.06 -9.71 7.25
C GLN A 85 -14.55 -10.00 7.36
N ALA A 86 -13.71 -9.16 6.75
CA ALA A 86 -12.27 -9.29 6.83
C ALA A 86 -11.77 -9.14 8.29
N LEU A 87 -12.31 -8.19 9.05
CA LEU A 87 -11.98 -8.02 10.46
C LEU A 87 -12.35 -9.25 11.29
N SER A 88 -13.54 -9.82 11.08
CA SER A 88 -13.96 -11.05 11.76
C SER A 88 -13.02 -12.22 11.46
N LEU A 89 -12.59 -12.38 10.20
CA LEU A 89 -11.60 -13.39 9.83
C LEU A 89 -10.23 -13.16 10.46
N THR A 90 -9.79 -11.91 10.56
CA THR A 90 -8.56 -11.57 11.28
C THR A 90 -8.64 -11.96 12.76
N GLN A 91 -9.75 -11.63 13.44
CA GLN A 91 -9.96 -11.98 14.84
C GLN A 91 -10.00 -13.50 15.05
N LYS A 92 -10.69 -14.23 14.17
CA LYS A 92 -10.65 -15.70 14.14
C LYS A 92 -9.22 -16.22 13.98
N ALA A 93 -8.45 -15.67 13.04
CA ALA A 93 -7.07 -16.10 12.79
C ALA A 93 -6.11 -15.80 13.94
N VAL A 94 -6.37 -14.76 14.75
CA VAL A 94 -5.68 -14.54 16.03
C VAL A 94 -6.04 -15.67 17.01
N ALA A 95 -7.33 -15.95 17.21
CA ALA A 95 -7.81 -16.96 18.16
C ALA A 95 -7.31 -18.38 17.82
N GLU A 96 -7.30 -18.73 16.54
CA GLU A 96 -6.82 -20.02 16.02
C GLU A 96 -5.29 -20.11 15.94
N GLY A 97 -4.56 -19.04 16.28
CA GLY A 97 -3.10 -19.00 16.23
C GLY A 97 -2.50 -18.98 14.82
N TRP A 98 -3.31 -18.85 13.76
CA TRP A 98 -2.85 -18.87 12.37
C TRP A 98 -1.86 -17.75 12.05
N ILE A 99 -2.06 -16.55 12.60
CA ILE A 99 -1.16 -15.42 12.37
C ILE A 99 0.21 -15.67 13.03
N ALA A 100 0.23 -16.27 14.21
CA ALA A 100 1.47 -16.60 14.91
C ALA A 100 2.27 -17.68 14.17
N GLN A 101 1.57 -18.66 13.58
CA GLN A 101 2.16 -19.78 12.84
C GLN A 101 2.59 -19.42 11.40
N GLU A 102 2.03 -18.36 10.81
CA GLU A 102 2.38 -17.93 9.45
C GLU A 102 3.88 -17.57 9.37
N PRO A 103 4.70 -18.25 8.55
CA PRO A 103 6.15 -17.99 8.50
C PRO A 103 6.50 -16.66 7.82
N ALA A 104 5.68 -16.17 6.89
CA ALA A 104 5.99 -14.97 6.13
C ALA A 104 5.48 -13.71 6.84
N GLN A 105 6.40 -12.88 7.35
CA GLN A 105 6.08 -11.60 8.00
C GLN A 105 5.14 -10.71 7.17
N VAL A 106 5.36 -10.65 5.85
CA VAL A 106 4.49 -9.89 4.93
C VAL A 106 3.05 -10.41 4.94
N ARG A 107 2.83 -11.72 5.07
CA ARG A 107 1.46 -12.27 5.17
C ARG A 107 0.81 -11.93 6.49
N ARG A 108 1.57 -11.92 7.60
CA ARG A 108 1.08 -11.44 8.91
C ARG A 108 0.63 -9.98 8.86
N GLN A 109 1.34 -9.12 8.13
CA GLN A 109 0.90 -7.75 7.87
C GLN A 109 -0.48 -7.71 7.22
N PHE A 110 -0.71 -8.49 6.15
CA PHE A 110 -2.01 -8.50 5.46
C PHE A 110 -3.12 -9.16 6.28
N TRP A 111 -2.79 -10.12 7.14
CA TRP A 111 -3.72 -10.64 8.14
C TRP A 111 -4.21 -9.56 9.10
N LEU A 112 -3.32 -8.65 9.53
CA LEU A 112 -3.64 -7.62 10.53
C LEU A 112 -4.18 -6.31 9.92
N MET A 113 -4.06 -6.12 8.61
CA MET A 113 -4.53 -4.90 7.93
C MET A 113 -6.01 -4.57 8.10
N PRO A 114 -6.97 -5.53 8.14
CA PRO A 114 -8.37 -5.22 8.42
C PRO A 114 -8.57 -4.47 9.74
N MET A 115 -7.76 -4.77 10.77
CA MET A 115 -7.82 -4.05 12.05
C MET A 115 -7.38 -2.59 11.90
N LEU A 116 -6.39 -2.31 11.02
CA LEU A 116 -5.96 -0.95 10.68
C LEU A 116 -6.96 -0.18 9.82
N HIS A 117 -7.96 -0.85 9.29
CA HIS A 117 -9.04 -0.24 8.52
C HIS A 117 -10.34 -0.08 9.32
N SER A 118 -10.37 -0.55 10.57
CA SER A 118 -11.47 -0.29 11.47
C SER A 118 -11.54 1.20 11.84
N GLU A 119 -12.74 1.75 11.98
CA GLU A 119 -12.95 3.08 12.58
C GLU A 119 -13.16 2.99 14.10
N GLU A 120 -13.02 1.80 14.69
CA GLU A 120 -13.04 1.57 16.14
C GLU A 120 -11.64 1.69 16.76
N LEU A 121 -11.50 2.56 17.76
CA LEU A 121 -10.19 2.88 18.36
C LEU A 121 -9.54 1.67 19.02
N GLU A 122 -10.32 0.88 19.77
CA GLU A 122 -9.83 -0.30 20.50
C GLU A 122 -9.23 -1.33 19.55
N VAL A 123 -9.89 -1.57 18.41
CA VAL A 123 -9.40 -2.47 17.36
C VAL A 123 -8.02 -2.04 16.83
N ILE A 124 -7.79 -0.74 16.65
CA ILE A 124 -6.47 -0.24 16.21
C ILE A 124 -5.42 -0.39 17.32
N VAL A 125 -5.80 -0.18 18.58
CA VAL A 125 -4.88 -0.36 19.72
C VAL A 125 -4.43 -1.82 19.81
N ASP A 126 -5.34 -2.77 19.67
CA ASP A 126 -5.00 -4.20 19.64
C ASP A 126 -4.12 -4.54 18.42
N ALA A 127 -4.42 -3.95 17.26
CA ALA A 127 -3.63 -4.14 16.05
C ALA A 127 -2.17 -3.72 16.25
N ILE A 128 -1.91 -2.61 16.95
CA ILE A 128 -0.55 -2.15 17.25
C ILE A 128 0.20 -3.23 18.04
N SER A 129 -0.40 -3.77 19.10
CA SER A 129 0.21 -4.84 19.91
C SER A 129 0.55 -6.08 19.09
N PHE A 130 -0.34 -6.49 18.17
CA PHE A 130 -0.07 -7.62 17.27
C PHE A 130 1.02 -7.31 16.23
N LEU A 131 1.02 -6.10 15.67
CA LEU A 131 2.00 -5.66 14.68
C LEU A 131 3.41 -5.53 15.27
N GLU A 132 3.53 -5.04 16.50
CA GLU A 132 4.81 -4.98 17.23
C GLU A 132 5.41 -6.37 17.43
N ARG A 133 4.55 -7.37 17.68
CA ARG A 133 4.98 -8.76 17.87
C ARG A 133 5.32 -9.48 16.57
N TRP A 134 4.56 -9.23 15.51
CA TRP A 134 4.52 -10.12 14.35
C TRP A 134 4.84 -9.47 13.00
N SER A 135 4.89 -8.14 12.92
CA SER A 135 5.13 -7.38 11.67
C SER A 135 6.43 -6.57 11.76
N ASP A 136 6.48 -5.43 11.08
CA ASP A 136 7.67 -4.59 10.93
C ASP A 136 7.41 -3.17 11.47
N PRO A 137 8.47 -2.42 11.86
CA PRO A 137 8.33 -1.08 12.43
C PRO A 137 7.63 -0.08 11.52
N ALA A 138 7.73 -0.22 10.18
CA ALA A 138 7.09 0.72 9.26
C ALA A 138 5.57 0.53 9.27
N THR A 139 5.09 -0.71 9.37
CA THR A 139 3.66 -1.02 9.53
C THR A 139 3.14 -0.57 10.91
N VAL A 140 3.89 -0.78 11.99
CA VAL A 140 3.54 -0.23 13.33
C VAL A 140 3.39 1.29 13.27
N ALA A 141 4.31 1.99 12.59
CA ALA A 141 4.21 3.43 12.43
C ALA A 141 2.97 3.87 11.62
N VAL A 142 2.46 3.04 10.69
CA VAL A 142 1.17 3.29 10.03
C VAL A 142 0.03 3.16 11.04
N ALA A 143 0.02 2.08 11.83
CA ALA A 143 -1.01 1.84 12.83
C ALA A 143 -1.09 2.98 13.86
N CYS A 144 0.04 3.46 14.37
CA CYS A 144 0.07 4.61 15.29
C CYS A 144 -0.50 5.89 14.65
N ARG A 145 -0.20 6.15 13.37
CA ARG A 145 -0.81 7.28 12.65
C ARG A 145 -2.33 7.11 12.51
N ASN A 146 -2.79 5.90 12.20
CA ASN A 146 -4.21 5.59 12.10
C ASN A 146 -4.91 5.78 13.45
N LYS A 147 -4.29 5.34 14.56
CA LYS A 147 -4.78 5.58 15.93
C LYS A 147 -4.98 7.07 16.20
N THR A 148 -3.99 7.91 15.89
CA THR A 148 -4.12 9.37 16.06
C THR A 148 -5.27 9.97 15.24
N LEU A 149 -5.49 9.48 14.01
CA LEU A 149 -6.61 9.93 13.18
C LEU A 149 -7.96 9.54 13.78
N ILE A 150 -8.12 8.29 14.20
CA ILE A 150 -9.36 7.82 14.82
C ILE A 150 -9.61 8.50 16.17
N GLN A 151 -8.58 8.70 16.99
CA GLN A 151 -8.71 9.48 18.24
C GLN A 151 -9.18 10.91 17.99
N ARG A 152 -8.73 11.54 16.90
CA ARG A 152 -9.06 12.93 16.58
C ARG A 152 -10.43 13.09 15.93
N PHE A 153 -10.78 12.20 14.99
CA PHE A 153 -11.95 12.37 14.13
C PHE A 153 -13.05 11.33 14.37
N GLY A 154 -12.77 10.27 15.12
CA GLY A 154 -13.66 9.11 15.31
C GLY A 154 -13.84 8.25 14.05
N ARG A 155 -13.17 8.60 12.94
CA ARG A 155 -13.32 7.95 11.62
C ARG A 155 -12.16 8.33 10.70
N TYR A 156 -12.10 7.76 9.50
CA TYR A 156 -11.19 8.18 8.43
C TYR A 156 -11.83 9.23 7.53
N PRO A 157 -11.43 10.52 7.62
CA PRO A 157 -12.04 11.56 6.78
C PRO A 157 -11.85 11.31 5.29
N GLN A 158 -10.80 10.56 4.90
CA GLN A 158 -10.53 10.19 3.51
C GLN A 158 -11.64 9.33 2.89
N ARG A 159 -12.46 8.64 3.71
CA ARG A 159 -13.58 7.82 3.23
C ARG A 159 -14.87 8.62 3.08
N ASN A 160 -14.94 9.84 3.61
CA ASN A 160 -16.19 10.60 3.69
C ASN A 160 -16.87 10.77 2.34
N ALA A 161 -16.14 11.18 1.31
CA ALA A 161 -16.70 11.34 -0.04
C ALA A 161 -17.24 10.02 -0.61
N ALA A 162 -16.47 8.94 -0.49
CA ALA A 162 -16.87 7.62 -0.99
C ALA A 162 -18.08 7.06 -0.23
N LEU A 163 -18.23 7.36 1.06
CA LEU A 163 -19.34 6.93 1.90
C LEU A 163 -20.51 7.93 1.96
N GLY A 164 -20.46 9.03 1.21
CA GLY A 164 -21.50 10.08 1.24
C GLY A 164 -21.62 10.82 2.58
N ARG A 165 -20.59 10.81 3.42
CA ARG A 165 -20.59 11.48 4.73
C ARG A 165 -20.22 12.96 4.57
N PRO A 166 -20.94 13.90 5.23
CA PRO A 166 -20.49 15.29 5.28
C PRO A 166 -19.19 15.38 6.10
N SER A 167 -18.21 16.10 5.56
CA SER A 167 -16.95 16.40 6.26
C SER A 167 -17.08 17.67 7.10
N THR A 168 -16.54 17.66 8.31
CA THR A 168 -16.42 18.86 9.14
C THR A 168 -15.38 19.84 8.58
N HIS A 169 -15.40 21.09 9.03
CA HIS A 169 -14.37 22.08 8.68
C HIS A 169 -12.96 21.60 9.03
N GLU A 170 -12.81 20.90 10.15
CA GLU A 170 -11.52 20.35 10.57
C GLU A 170 -11.06 19.21 9.66
N GLU A 171 -11.96 18.29 9.33
CA GLU A 171 -11.70 17.20 8.38
C GLU A 171 -11.32 17.74 6.99
N LEU A 172 -11.99 18.79 6.50
CA LEU A 172 -11.67 19.43 5.22
C LEU A 172 -10.27 20.05 5.21
N ARG A 173 -9.87 20.73 6.30
CA ARG A 173 -8.50 21.26 6.45
C ARG A 173 -7.48 20.11 6.43
N PHE A 174 -7.73 19.06 7.20
CA PHE A 174 -6.88 17.87 7.21
C PHE A 174 -6.75 17.22 5.82
N LEU A 175 -7.86 17.06 5.09
CA LEU A 175 -7.87 16.49 3.74
C LEU A 175 -7.09 17.34 2.74
N LYS A 176 -7.15 18.67 2.85
CA LYS A 176 -6.37 19.59 2.02
C LYS A 176 -4.86 19.36 2.21
N ASP A 177 -4.41 19.27 3.46
CA ASP A 177 -3.01 19.03 3.81
C ASP A 177 -2.55 17.61 3.46
N TRP A 178 -3.42 16.63 3.65
CA TRP A 178 -3.17 15.24 3.25
C TRP A 178 -2.90 15.14 1.74
N ASN A 179 -3.76 15.79 0.94
CA ASN A 179 -3.64 15.81 -0.51
C ASN A 179 -2.40 16.60 -0.97
N SER A 180 -1.99 17.65 -0.26
CA SER A 180 -0.77 18.41 -0.60
C SER A 180 0.50 17.59 -0.32
N ARG A 181 0.57 16.85 0.79
CA ARG A 181 1.67 15.92 1.10
C ARG A 181 1.78 14.78 0.09
N ALA A 182 0.65 14.23 -0.36
CA ALA A 182 0.61 13.23 -1.42
C ALA A 182 1.17 13.76 -2.76
N LYS A 183 0.92 15.06 -3.06
CA LYS A 183 1.49 15.75 -4.22
C LYS A 183 2.98 16.05 -4.04
N GLN A 184 3.43 16.49 -2.86
CA GLN A 184 4.84 16.76 -2.57
C GLN A 184 5.71 15.49 -2.67
N LYS A 185 5.26 14.35 -2.15
CA LYS A 185 5.95 13.04 -2.33
C LYS A 185 6.08 12.63 -3.81
N ARG A 186 5.18 13.09 -4.68
CA ARG A 186 5.25 12.85 -6.14
C ARG A 186 6.17 13.82 -6.88
N CYS A 187 6.50 14.96 -6.29
CA CYS A 187 7.30 16.04 -6.85
C CYS A 187 8.68 16.19 -6.17
N LEU A 188 9.18 15.17 -5.46
CA LEU A 188 10.52 15.22 -4.91
C LEU A 188 11.54 15.28 -6.05
N SER A 189 12.06 16.48 -6.28
CA SER A 189 13.32 16.72 -6.96
C SER A 189 14.42 15.94 -6.23
N HIS A 190 15.25 15.23 -6.98
CA HIS A 190 16.35 14.46 -6.40
C HIS A 190 17.60 15.36 -6.37
N ALA A 191 18.38 15.30 -5.27
CA ALA A 191 19.58 16.11 -5.06
C ALA A 191 20.81 15.39 -5.60
N CYS A 192 21.69 16.12 -6.30
CA CYS A 192 22.89 15.55 -6.93
C CYS A 192 23.95 15.24 -5.87
N ASP A 193 24.53 14.04 -5.87
CA ASP A 193 25.55 13.66 -4.88
C ASP A 193 26.88 14.43 -5.06
N GLN A 194 27.06 15.13 -6.20
CA GLN A 194 28.27 15.88 -6.53
C GLN A 194 28.16 17.38 -6.23
N CYS A 195 26.98 17.97 -6.40
CA CYS A 195 26.80 19.42 -6.25
C CYS A 195 25.57 19.83 -5.43
N SER A 196 24.87 18.86 -4.85
CA SER A 196 23.63 19.03 -4.06
C SER A 196 22.47 19.71 -4.80
N LYS A 197 22.64 20.10 -6.06
CA LYS A 197 21.58 20.71 -6.87
C LYS A 197 20.42 19.73 -7.03
N GLN A 198 19.24 20.24 -6.75
CA GLN A 198 17.99 19.53 -6.96
C GLN A 198 17.58 19.61 -8.43
N GLY A 199 17.15 18.49 -9.00
CA GLY A 199 16.76 18.44 -10.41
C GLY A 199 15.65 17.43 -10.71
N PRO A 200 14.93 17.62 -11.82
CA PRO A 200 13.87 16.70 -12.25
C PRO A 200 14.43 15.41 -12.88
N ILE A 201 15.72 15.36 -13.20
CA ILE A 201 16.38 14.20 -13.81
C ILE A 201 17.73 14.02 -13.14
N GLN A 202 18.04 12.76 -12.81
CA GLN A 202 19.34 12.34 -12.33
C GLN A 202 19.77 11.02 -12.96
N TYR A 203 21.06 10.85 -13.12
CA TYR A 203 21.69 9.69 -13.73
C TYR A 203 22.44 8.92 -12.66
N ARG A 204 22.13 7.63 -12.53
CA ARG A 204 22.85 6.73 -11.64
C ARG A 204 24.15 6.34 -12.33
N VAL A 205 25.29 6.72 -11.77
CA VAL A 205 26.62 6.52 -12.35
C VAL A 205 27.61 6.07 -11.29
N LYS A 206 28.71 5.48 -11.72
CA LYS A 206 29.91 5.27 -10.90
C LYS A 206 31.15 5.40 -11.78
N THR A 207 32.29 5.69 -11.18
CA THR A 207 33.60 5.84 -11.86
C THR A 207 34.66 5.09 -11.05
N ALA A 208 35.87 4.93 -11.58
CA ALA A 208 36.96 4.31 -10.81
C ALA A 208 37.28 5.10 -9.52
N ALA A 209 37.20 6.44 -9.58
CA ALA A 209 37.41 7.31 -8.42
C ALA A 209 36.23 7.29 -7.42
N GLN A 210 35.03 6.92 -7.87
CA GLN A 210 33.83 6.82 -7.05
C GLN A 210 33.12 5.48 -7.35
N PRO A 211 33.58 4.37 -6.75
CA PRO A 211 33.13 3.02 -7.11
C PRO A 211 31.70 2.70 -6.67
N ASN A 212 31.16 3.46 -5.70
CA ASN A 212 29.78 3.35 -5.25
C ASN A 212 28.83 4.07 -6.21
N TRP A 213 27.66 3.49 -6.45
CA TRP A 213 26.61 4.11 -7.26
C TRP A 213 26.15 5.43 -6.66
N ARG A 214 26.18 6.49 -7.47
CA ARG A 214 25.77 7.85 -7.11
C ARG A 214 24.83 8.45 -8.14
N PHE A 215 24.09 9.46 -7.74
CA PHE A 215 23.19 10.20 -8.61
C PHE A 215 23.80 11.55 -9.03
N ALA A 216 24.03 11.70 -10.33
CA ALA A 216 24.51 12.93 -10.94
C ALA A 216 23.39 13.68 -11.67
N CYS A 217 23.32 14.99 -11.53
CA CYS A 217 22.49 15.83 -12.39
C CYS A 217 23.09 15.93 -13.81
N PRO A 218 22.35 16.41 -14.83
CA PRO A 218 22.86 16.52 -16.20
C PRO A 218 24.19 17.27 -16.33
N SER A 219 24.36 18.36 -15.57
CA SER A 219 25.61 19.13 -15.60
C SER A 219 26.80 18.37 -15.01
N CYS A 220 26.61 17.61 -13.94
CA CYS A 220 27.68 16.80 -13.34
C CYS A 220 27.98 15.55 -14.16
N LEU A 221 26.97 15.00 -14.85
CA LEU A 221 27.14 13.86 -15.75
C LEU A 221 28.17 14.17 -16.85
N ASN A 222 28.12 15.37 -17.43
CA ASN A 222 29.05 15.78 -18.49
C ASN A 222 30.53 15.64 -18.08
N ASN A 223 30.85 15.82 -16.80
CA ASN A 223 32.21 15.65 -16.31
C ASN A 223 32.50 14.19 -15.94
N LEU A 224 31.54 13.49 -15.34
CA LEU A 224 31.70 12.12 -14.87
C LEU A 224 31.78 11.09 -16.00
N GLN A 225 31.14 11.34 -17.14
CA GLN A 225 31.13 10.43 -18.28
C GLN A 225 32.51 10.29 -18.97
N HIS A 226 33.42 11.24 -18.73
CA HIS A 226 34.79 11.20 -19.24
C HIS A 226 35.79 10.64 -18.23
N GLN A 227 35.35 10.25 -17.04
CA GLN A 227 36.25 9.67 -16.04
C GLN A 227 36.52 8.18 -16.31
N PRO A 228 37.72 7.67 -16.01
CA PRO A 228 38.04 6.26 -16.11
C PRO A 228 37.06 5.38 -15.31
N GLY A 229 36.67 4.24 -15.87
CA GLY A 229 35.76 3.30 -15.23
C GLY A 229 34.31 3.79 -15.11
N TYR A 230 33.90 4.77 -15.92
CA TYR A 230 32.52 5.24 -15.97
C TYR A 230 31.54 4.08 -16.32
N GLN A 231 30.52 3.91 -15.49
CA GLN A 231 29.40 3.00 -15.76
C GLN A 231 28.06 3.70 -15.51
N TYR A 232 27.13 3.50 -16.44
CA TYR A 232 25.77 4.03 -16.36
C TYR A 232 24.80 2.96 -15.84
N GLY A 233 24.01 3.32 -14.82
CA GLY A 233 23.10 2.44 -14.10
C GLY A 233 21.63 2.83 -14.18
N GLY A 234 21.27 3.73 -15.11
CA GLY A 234 19.89 4.16 -15.35
C GLY A 234 19.60 5.62 -15.00
N THR A 235 18.45 6.11 -15.46
CA THR A 235 17.99 7.49 -15.22
C THR A 235 16.81 7.49 -14.25
N ARG A 236 16.91 8.29 -13.20
CA ARG A 236 15.82 8.61 -12.28
C ARG A 236 15.18 9.93 -12.73
N LYS A 237 13.92 9.89 -13.16
CA LYS A 237 13.14 11.09 -13.51
C LYS A 237 12.13 11.36 -12.40
N ALA A 238 12.07 12.59 -11.90
CA ALA A 238 10.94 13.06 -11.12
C ALA A 238 9.69 12.93 -12.00
N ASN A 239 8.63 12.33 -11.46
CA ASN A 239 7.42 12.06 -12.23
C ASN A 239 6.77 13.36 -12.70
N ARG A 240 7.07 13.79 -13.93
CA ARG A 240 6.31 14.82 -14.65
C ARG A 240 4.97 14.22 -15.08
N ARG A 241 3.98 14.24 -14.20
CA ARG A 241 2.57 14.28 -14.62
C ARG A 241 2.02 15.68 -14.42
N LYS A 242 2.59 16.65 -15.13
CA LYS A 242 1.80 17.74 -15.72
C LYS A 242 1.43 17.27 -17.13
N ARG A 243 0.34 16.52 -17.27
CA ARG A 243 -0.44 16.62 -18.50
C ARG A 243 -1.31 17.85 -18.28
N GLN A 244 -0.93 18.98 -18.89
CA GLN A 244 -1.87 20.07 -19.11
C GLN A 244 -3.04 19.45 -19.88
N ARG A 245 -4.24 19.63 -19.34
CA ARG A 245 -5.48 19.43 -20.09
C ARG A 245 -5.55 20.50 -21.16
#